data_AF-A0AA44ZH15-F1
#
_entry.id   AF-A0AA44ZH15-F1
#
_cell.length_a   1.000
_cell.length_b   1.000
_cell.length_c   1.000
_cell.angle_alpha   90.00
_cell.angle_beta   90.00
_cell.angle_gamma   90.00
#
_symmetry.space_group_name_H-M   'P 1'
#
loop_
_entity.id
_entity.type
_entity.pdbx_description
1 polymer ?
#
loop_
_entity_poly.entity_id
_entity_poly.type
_entity_poly.pdbx_seq_one_letter_code
_entity_poly.pdbx_strand_id
1 'polypeptide(L)'
;MYRKLIALPFALLLAACGREEPPKALECANPAVLQDIRGSIQETLTQEARSFAREDGRQFVDADKIIAAAYGLAFSLEHASETQEGGRTFCIADLNITVPSETLADAEANSPLLYGETSLADIVQQKTGGNVEFKDGVLTAAVRFLPAKDARTAFIDNTVGMATQTLSAALLPYGVKSIVMIDGKAVTKEDAVRVLSGKAREEEPSKPTPEDILEHNAAGGDAGVPQAAEGAPEPEILHPDDVERADTVTVSRGEVEEARVQNQRAESEITKLWGGLDTDVQKELVGEQRKWAQEKISNCRQAAAQADRQEYAEYLKLQCDTRMTRERIQYLRGYSID
;
A
#
# COMPACT_ATOMS: atom_id res chain seq x y z
N MET A 1 67.37 -62.00 -42.89
CA MET A 1 67.73 -61.90 -41.46
C MET A 1 66.99 -60.72 -40.86
N TYR A 2 66.44 -60.92 -39.66
CA TYR A 2 65.35 -60.16 -39.03
C TYR A 2 65.62 -58.65 -38.87
N ARG A 3 64.69 -57.82 -39.39
CA ARG A 3 64.57 -56.38 -39.09
C ARG A 3 63.73 -56.26 -37.81
N LYS A 4 64.34 -55.80 -36.70
CA LYS A 4 63.61 -55.51 -35.45
C LYS A 4 62.69 -54.31 -35.67
N LEU A 5 61.39 -54.54 -35.67
CA LEU A 5 60.35 -53.53 -35.55
C LEU A 5 60.24 -53.14 -34.07
N ILE A 6 60.60 -51.90 -33.74
CA ILE A 6 60.28 -51.28 -32.45
C ILE A 6 58.88 -50.68 -32.60
N ALA A 7 57.91 -51.26 -31.90
CA ALA A 7 56.56 -50.75 -31.79
C ALA A 7 56.55 -49.51 -30.88
N LEU A 8 56.26 -48.33 -31.44
CA LEU A 8 55.81 -47.17 -30.68
C LEU A 8 54.34 -47.37 -30.30
N PRO A 9 53.92 -47.16 -29.04
CA PRO A 9 52.52 -47.09 -28.71
C PRO A 9 51.97 -45.75 -29.23
N PHE A 10 51.06 -45.83 -30.19
CA PHE A 10 50.23 -44.71 -30.64
C PHE A 10 49.28 -44.36 -29.48
N ALA A 11 49.57 -43.29 -28.75
CA ALA A 11 48.63 -42.70 -27.82
C ALA A 11 47.47 -42.11 -28.62
N LEU A 12 46.32 -42.79 -28.61
CA LEU A 12 45.04 -42.26 -29.06
C LEU A 12 44.64 -41.13 -28.11
N LEU A 13 44.94 -39.89 -28.49
CA LEU A 13 44.31 -38.70 -27.91
C LEU A 13 42.82 -38.76 -28.30
N LEU A 14 41.98 -39.21 -27.37
CA LEU A 14 40.55 -38.96 -27.41
C LEU A 14 40.35 -37.45 -27.32
N ALA A 15 40.17 -36.79 -28.46
CA ALA A 15 39.51 -35.50 -28.51
C ALA A 15 38.07 -35.74 -28.05
N ALA A 16 37.84 -35.63 -26.74
CA ALA A 16 36.52 -35.44 -26.18
C ALA A 16 36.06 -34.05 -26.65
N CYS A 17 35.47 -33.98 -27.84
CA CYS A 17 34.59 -32.90 -28.22
C CYS A 17 33.38 -32.98 -27.28
N GLY A 18 33.51 -32.37 -26.11
CA GLY A 18 32.37 -32.02 -25.28
C GLY A 18 31.44 -31.21 -26.18
N ARG A 19 30.31 -31.81 -26.53
CA ARG A 19 29.18 -31.10 -27.11
C ARG A 19 28.75 -30.14 -26.01
N GLU A 20 29.24 -28.90 -26.04
CA GLU A 20 28.65 -27.83 -25.24
C GLU A 20 27.19 -27.78 -25.67
N GLU A 21 26.29 -28.22 -24.79
CA GLU A 21 24.88 -27.98 -24.98
C GLU A 21 24.70 -26.47 -25.13
N PRO A 22 23.95 -26.01 -26.14
CA PRO A 22 23.70 -24.59 -26.30
C PRO A 22 23.11 -24.06 -24.98
N PRO A 23 23.58 -22.90 -24.48
CA PRO A 23 23.11 -22.37 -23.22
C PRO A 23 21.57 -22.30 -23.25
N LYS A 24 20.94 -22.91 -22.25
CA LYS A 24 19.48 -22.91 -22.13
C LYS A 24 19.00 -21.46 -22.03
N ALA A 25 18.15 -21.05 -22.98
CA ALA A 25 17.55 -19.72 -23.01
C ALA A 25 16.84 -19.38 -21.68
N LEU A 26 16.89 -18.11 -21.29
CA LEU A 26 16.22 -17.62 -20.09
C LEU A 26 14.70 -17.52 -20.31
N GLU A 27 13.93 -17.88 -19.29
CA GLU A 27 12.47 -17.78 -19.30
C GLU A 27 12.01 -16.36 -18.91
N CYS A 28 12.31 -15.37 -19.76
CA CYS A 28 12.07 -13.95 -19.44
C CYS A 28 10.58 -13.57 -19.32
N ALA A 29 9.68 -14.32 -19.97
CA ALA A 29 8.24 -14.09 -19.91
C ALA A 29 7.53 -14.84 -18.75
N ASN A 30 8.27 -15.19 -17.69
CA ASN A 30 7.69 -15.89 -16.54
C ASN A 30 6.76 -14.95 -15.74
N PRO A 31 5.45 -15.27 -15.61
CA PRO A 31 4.49 -14.41 -14.90
C PRO A 31 4.80 -14.23 -13.40
N ALA A 32 5.60 -15.12 -12.80
CA ALA A 32 6.04 -15.01 -11.41
C ALA A 32 6.87 -13.74 -11.15
N VAL A 33 7.56 -13.21 -12.17
CA VAL A 33 8.38 -12.00 -12.05
C VAL A 33 7.52 -10.79 -11.69
N LEU A 34 6.37 -10.62 -12.36
CA LEU A 34 5.44 -9.53 -12.06
C LEU A 34 4.86 -9.67 -10.65
N GLN A 35 4.59 -10.90 -10.20
CA GLN A 35 4.11 -11.16 -8.83
C GLN A 35 5.17 -10.81 -7.78
N ASP A 36 6.42 -11.18 -8.02
CA ASP A 36 7.54 -10.84 -7.13
C ASP A 36 7.75 -9.31 -7.04
N ILE A 37 7.69 -8.60 -8.18
CA ILE A 37 7.78 -7.13 -8.22
C ILE A 37 6.64 -6.51 -7.41
N ARG A 38 5.39 -6.92 -7.68
CA ARG A 38 4.19 -6.41 -6.98
C ARG A 38 4.31 -6.63 -5.47
N GLY A 39 4.63 -7.86 -5.06
CA GLY A 39 4.78 -8.21 -3.65
C GLY A 39 5.87 -7.39 -2.96
N SER A 40 7.04 -7.25 -3.59
CA SER A 40 8.16 -6.46 -3.05
C SER A 40 7.80 -4.98 -2.87
N ILE A 41 7.11 -4.39 -3.85
CA ILE A 41 6.71 -2.97 -3.82
C ILE A 41 5.63 -2.77 -2.75
N GLN A 42 4.58 -3.60 -2.73
CA GLN A 42 3.49 -3.48 -1.76
C GLN A 42 3.95 -3.69 -0.32
N GLU A 43 4.81 -4.68 -0.06
CA GLU A 43 5.40 -4.93 1.26
C GLU A 43 6.22 -3.72 1.72
N THR A 44 7.07 -3.18 0.85
CA THR A 44 7.94 -2.05 1.19
C THR A 44 7.13 -0.77 1.41
N LEU A 45 6.15 -0.46 0.55
CA LEU A 45 5.24 0.68 0.74
C LEU A 45 4.46 0.56 2.06
N THR A 46 4.04 -0.65 2.44
CA THR A 46 3.38 -0.91 3.71
C THR A 46 4.30 -0.59 4.90
N GLN A 47 5.56 -1.04 4.83
CA GLN A 47 6.54 -0.78 5.88
C GLN A 47 6.87 0.71 6.00
N GLU A 48 7.07 1.40 4.87
CA GLU A 48 7.37 2.84 4.83
C GLU A 48 6.19 3.68 5.33
N ALA A 49 4.96 3.39 4.88
CA ALA A 49 3.76 4.08 5.36
C ALA A 49 3.61 3.98 6.88
N ARG A 50 3.80 2.77 7.43
CA ARG A 50 3.75 2.54 8.88
C ARG A 50 4.90 3.24 9.61
N SER A 51 6.10 3.28 9.04
CA SER A 51 7.23 4.00 9.66
C SER A 51 6.96 5.49 9.69
N PHE A 52 6.53 6.06 8.57
CA PHE A 52 6.20 7.47 8.48
C PHE A 52 5.10 7.86 9.48
N ALA A 53 3.98 7.12 9.53
CA ALA A 53 2.90 7.44 10.45
C ALA A 53 3.31 7.34 11.94
N ARG A 54 4.30 6.49 12.29
CA ARG A 54 4.87 6.42 13.63
C ARG A 54 5.81 7.60 13.94
N GLU A 55 6.54 8.07 12.94
CA GLU A 55 7.54 9.13 13.06
C GLU A 55 6.94 10.54 12.88
N ASP A 56 5.75 10.64 12.27
CA ASP A 56 5.03 11.89 12.09
C ASP A 56 4.49 12.42 13.42
N GLY A 57 5.27 13.30 14.05
CA GLY A 57 4.90 13.94 15.31
C GLY A 57 3.63 14.80 15.23
N ARG A 58 3.16 15.14 14.02
CA ARG A 58 1.89 15.86 13.80
C ARG A 58 0.69 14.91 13.74
N GLN A 59 0.93 13.61 13.53
CA GLN A 59 -0.07 12.58 13.36
C GLN A 59 -1.08 12.87 12.23
N PHE A 60 -0.64 13.53 11.16
CA PHE A 60 -1.47 13.88 10.01
C PHE A 60 -1.73 12.69 9.11
N VAL A 61 -0.82 11.70 9.10
CA VAL A 61 -0.89 10.58 8.18
C VAL A 61 -1.53 9.35 8.83
N ASP A 62 -2.44 8.74 8.09
CA ASP A 62 -2.97 7.40 8.30
C ASP A 62 -2.27 6.43 7.34
N ALA A 63 -1.51 5.49 7.90
CA ALA A 63 -0.79 4.49 7.13
C ALA A 63 -1.75 3.58 6.34
N ASP A 64 -2.95 3.31 6.84
CA ASP A 64 -3.88 2.36 6.22
C ASP A 64 -4.43 2.92 4.90
N LYS A 65 -4.59 4.25 4.78
CA LYS A 65 -4.94 4.91 3.50
C LYS A 65 -3.86 4.70 2.44
N ILE A 66 -2.59 4.85 2.81
CA ILE A 66 -1.45 4.66 1.89
C ILE A 66 -1.34 3.19 1.50
N ILE A 67 -1.53 2.28 2.46
CA ILE A 67 -1.52 0.83 2.21
C ILE A 67 -2.63 0.47 1.22
N ALA A 68 -3.85 0.95 1.42
CA ALA A 68 -4.96 0.73 0.49
C ALA A 68 -4.62 1.25 -0.92
N ALA A 69 -4.04 2.45 -1.03
CA ALA A 69 -3.58 3.00 -2.30
C ALA A 69 -2.48 2.12 -2.96
N ALA A 70 -1.55 1.59 -2.18
CA ALA A 70 -0.51 0.68 -2.68
C ALA A 70 -1.08 -0.63 -3.26
N TYR A 71 -2.16 -1.15 -2.67
CA TYR A 71 -2.89 -2.30 -3.21
C TYR A 71 -3.76 -1.96 -4.43
N GLY A 72 -4.17 -0.71 -4.59
CA GLY A 72 -4.89 -0.20 -5.76
C GLY A 72 -4.02 0.08 -6.98
N LEU A 73 -2.68 -0.04 -6.88
CA LEU A 73 -1.77 0.17 -8.01
C LEU A 73 -1.95 -0.91 -9.08
N ALA A 74 -2.01 -0.50 -10.35
CA ALA A 74 -2.03 -1.42 -11.48
C ALA A 74 -0.61 -1.62 -12.01
N PHE A 75 -0.20 -2.87 -12.20
CA PHE A 75 1.15 -3.24 -12.66
C PHE A 75 1.08 -3.96 -14.01
N SER A 76 1.90 -3.56 -14.97
CA SER A 76 2.20 -4.34 -16.19
C SER A 76 3.70 -4.54 -16.36
N LEU A 77 4.06 -5.66 -16.99
CA LEU A 77 5.44 -5.98 -17.37
C LEU A 77 5.42 -6.42 -18.83
N GLU A 78 6.08 -5.64 -19.68
CA GLU A 78 5.99 -5.77 -21.14
C GLU A 78 7.38 -5.92 -21.76
N HIS A 79 7.41 -6.34 -23.03
CA HIS A 79 8.63 -6.47 -23.83
C HIS A 79 9.77 -7.28 -23.18
N ALA A 80 9.42 -8.26 -22.34
CA ALA A 80 10.41 -9.10 -21.67
C ALA A 80 11.27 -9.88 -22.67
N SER A 81 12.58 -9.65 -22.65
CA SER A 81 13.53 -10.23 -23.60
C SER A 81 14.88 -10.55 -22.98
N GLU A 82 15.57 -11.52 -23.56
CA GLU A 82 16.94 -11.87 -23.17
C GLU A 82 17.92 -10.83 -23.74
N THR A 83 18.86 -10.39 -22.91
CA THR A 83 19.92 -9.44 -23.25
C THR A 83 21.26 -9.98 -22.75
N GLN A 84 22.33 -9.66 -23.48
CA GLN A 84 23.70 -9.97 -23.08
C GLN A 84 24.51 -8.68 -22.94
N GLU A 85 25.01 -8.40 -21.74
CA GLU A 85 25.86 -7.26 -21.44
C GLU A 85 27.07 -7.72 -20.63
N GLY A 86 28.29 -7.30 -21.01
CA GLY A 86 29.52 -7.66 -20.27
C GLY A 86 29.77 -9.17 -20.14
N GLY A 87 29.30 -9.98 -21.10
CA GLY A 87 29.42 -11.44 -21.08
C GLY A 87 28.43 -12.14 -20.13
N ARG A 88 27.48 -11.41 -19.52
CA ARG A 88 26.40 -11.98 -18.71
C ARG A 88 25.08 -11.88 -19.46
N THR A 89 24.32 -12.96 -19.44
CA THR A 89 22.97 -13.04 -20.02
C THR A 89 21.94 -12.84 -18.91
N PHE A 90 20.96 -11.97 -19.15
CA PHE A 90 19.86 -11.67 -18.23
C PHE A 90 18.60 -11.22 -18.99
N CYS A 91 17.49 -11.07 -18.28
CA CYS A 91 16.25 -10.56 -18.83
C CYS A 91 16.11 -9.06 -18.56
N ILE A 92 15.57 -8.33 -19.54
CA ILE A 92 15.11 -6.96 -19.39
C ILE A 92 13.63 -6.88 -19.76
N ALA A 93 12.86 -6.06 -19.06
CA ALA A 93 11.44 -5.82 -19.34
C ALA A 93 11.02 -4.41 -18.94
N ASP A 94 9.97 -3.91 -19.58
CA ASP A 94 9.38 -2.61 -19.29
C ASP A 94 8.34 -2.76 -18.19
N LEU A 95 8.61 -2.20 -17.02
CA LEU A 95 7.69 -2.13 -15.89
C LEU A 95 6.87 -0.84 -15.98
N ASN A 96 5.54 -0.97 -15.96
CA ASN A 96 4.63 0.15 -15.80
C ASN A 96 3.82 -0.02 -14.52
N ILE A 97 3.73 1.02 -13.70
CA ILE A 97 2.89 1.05 -12.50
C ILE A 97 2.01 2.29 -12.56
N THR A 98 0.70 2.08 -12.61
CA THR A 98 -0.28 3.16 -12.69
C THR A 98 -0.88 3.43 -11.31
N VAL A 99 -0.80 4.68 -10.89
CA VAL A 99 -1.53 5.22 -9.73
C VAL A 99 -2.93 5.62 -10.19
N PRO A 100 -4.00 5.18 -9.51
CA PRO A 100 -5.35 5.63 -9.84
C PRO A 100 -5.46 7.17 -9.84
N SER A 101 -6.15 7.74 -10.82
CA SER A 101 -6.19 9.20 -11.01
C SER A 101 -6.78 9.94 -9.81
N GLU A 102 -7.80 9.38 -9.15
CA GLU A 102 -8.39 9.96 -7.95
C GLU A 102 -7.40 9.97 -6.78
N THR A 103 -6.68 8.86 -6.57
CA THR A 103 -5.63 8.75 -5.55
C THR A 103 -4.52 9.79 -5.78
N LEU A 104 -4.10 9.97 -7.03
CA LEU A 104 -3.08 10.97 -7.36
C LEU A 104 -3.58 12.40 -7.17
N ALA A 105 -4.80 12.71 -7.62
CA ALA A 105 -5.39 14.03 -7.45
C ALA A 105 -5.54 14.40 -5.96
N ASP A 106 -5.97 13.45 -5.13
CA ASP A 106 -6.02 13.62 -3.68
C ASP A 106 -4.63 13.82 -3.08
N ALA A 107 -3.63 13.05 -3.53
CA ALA A 107 -2.25 13.24 -3.08
C ALA A 107 -1.72 14.64 -3.45
N GLU A 108 -1.99 15.14 -4.65
CA GLU A 108 -1.62 16.48 -5.09
C GLU A 108 -2.31 17.56 -4.25
N ALA A 109 -3.62 17.43 -4.02
CA ALA A 109 -4.39 18.37 -3.21
C ALA A 109 -3.90 18.45 -1.76
N ASN A 110 -3.47 17.31 -1.19
CA ASN A 110 -3.02 17.21 0.19
C ASN A 110 -1.52 17.44 0.36
N SER A 111 -0.75 17.49 -0.73
CA SER A 111 0.71 17.62 -0.70
C SER A 111 1.21 18.81 0.14
N PRO A 112 0.55 19.99 0.16
CA PRO A 112 1.03 21.13 0.95
C PRO A 112 1.06 20.85 2.46
N LEU A 113 0.23 19.96 2.98
CA LEU A 113 0.21 19.61 4.41
C LEU A 113 1.46 18.83 4.83
N LEU A 114 2.13 18.15 3.90
CA LEU A 114 3.34 17.37 4.17
C LEU A 114 4.61 18.02 3.62
N TYR A 115 4.52 18.63 2.43
CA TYR A 115 5.66 19.13 1.67
C TYR A 115 5.76 20.66 1.60
N GLY A 116 4.81 21.37 2.22
CA GLY A 116 4.78 22.83 2.22
C GLY A 116 4.64 23.38 0.81
N GLU A 117 5.54 24.27 0.42
CA GLU A 117 5.52 24.93 -0.89
C GLU A 117 6.07 24.06 -2.03
N THR A 118 6.71 22.92 -1.71
CA THR A 118 7.27 22.04 -2.74
C THR A 118 6.15 21.22 -3.37
N SER A 119 6.03 21.27 -4.70
CA SER A 119 5.00 20.52 -5.41
C SER A 119 5.22 19.00 -5.30
N LEU A 120 4.14 18.22 -5.40
CA LEU A 120 4.25 16.76 -5.43
C LEU A 120 5.18 16.30 -6.57
N ALA A 121 5.04 16.91 -7.75
CA ALA A 121 5.87 16.62 -8.91
C ALA A 121 7.36 16.85 -8.62
N ASP A 122 7.72 17.96 -7.95
CA ASP A 122 9.12 18.24 -7.60
C ASP A 122 9.66 17.24 -6.56
N ILE A 123 8.86 16.88 -5.55
CA ILE A 123 9.24 15.86 -4.56
C ILE A 123 9.45 14.50 -5.24
N VAL A 124 8.53 14.09 -6.09
CA VAL A 124 8.63 12.84 -6.86
C VAL A 124 9.85 12.88 -7.77
N GLN A 125 10.11 13.99 -8.46
CA GLN A 125 11.29 14.16 -9.32
C GLN A 125 12.60 14.08 -8.52
N GLN A 126 12.65 14.60 -7.30
CA GLN A 126 13.81 14.49 -6.41
C GLN A 126 14.07 13.06 -5.92
N LYS A 127 13.02 12.24 -5.83
CA LYS A 127 13.09 10.83 -5.42
C LYS A 127 13.30 9.89 -6.60
N THR A 128 12.97 10.35 -7.79
CA THR A 128 13.21 9.65 -9.04
C THR A 128 14.71 9.56 -9.27
N GLY A 129 15.19 8.37 -9.64
CA GLY A 129 16.61 8.11 -9.87
C GLY A 129 16.83 7.01 -10.91
N GLY A 130 18.02 7.06 -11.53
CA GLY A 130 18.45 6.06 -12.50
C GLY A 130 17.56 6.02 -13.75
N ASN A 131 16.94 4.88 -13.99
CA ASN A 131 16.10 4.53 -15.15
C ASN A 131 14.60 4.50 -14.82
N VAL A 132 14.20 5.09 -13.70
CA VAL A 132 12.79 5.27 -13.33
C VAL A 132 12.32 6.64 -13.82
N GLU A 133 11.12 6.71 -14.37
CA GLU A 133 10.41 7.95 -14.68
C GLU A 133 9.01 7.87 -14.05
N PHE A 134 8.50 8.99 -13.54
CA PHE A 134 7.13 9.10 -13.09
C PHE A 134 6.47 10.30 -13.77
N LYS A 135 5.43 10.04 -14.54
CA LYS A 135 4.75 11.07 -15.32
C LYS A 135 3.27 10.75 -15.45
N ASP A 136 2.43 11.76 -15.22
CA ASP A 136 0.97 11.67 -15.40
C ASP A 136 0.36 10.44 -14.67
N GLY A 137 0.87 10.13 -13.47
CA GLY A 137 0.42 8.98 -12.66
C GLY A 137 0.95 7.62 -13.06
N VAL A 138 1.84 7.56 -14.05
CA VAL A 138 2.46 6.32 -14.52
C VAL A 138 3.95 6.33 -14.17
N LEU A 139 4.37 5.36 -13.38
CA LEU A 139 5.78 5.02 -13.20
C LEU A 139 6.21 4.08 -14.32
N THR A 140 7.30 4.41 -15.00
CA THR A 140 7.93 3.54 -16.00
C THR A 140 9.37 3.24 -15.60
N ALA A 141 9.82 2.00 -15.81
CA ALA A 141 11.19 1.60 -15.55
C ALA A 141 11.60 0.37 -16.36
N ALA A 142 12.88 0.30 -16.77
CA ALA A 142 13.43 -0.90 -17.41
C ALA A 142 14.05 -1.84 -16.37
N VAL A 143 13.34 -2.88 -15.93
CA VAL A 143 13.82 -3.80 -14.89
C VAL A 143 14.75 -4.86 -15.47
N ARG A 144 15.87 -5.10 -14.78
CA ARG A 144 16.85 -6.12 -15.13
C ARG A 144 16.83 -7.25 -14.11
N PHE A 145 16.65 -8.48 -14.55
CA PHE A 145 16.47 -9.62 -13.66
C PHE A 145 16.98 -10.94 -14.23
N LEU A 146 17.19 -11.90 -13.33
CA LEU A 146 17.34 -13.31 -13.65
C LEU A 146 16.04 -14.02 -13.28
N PRO A 147 15.39 -14.73 -14.22
CA PRO A 147 14.11 -15.37 -13.98
C PRO A 147 14.24 -16.45 -12.91
N ALA A 148 13.21 -16.53 -12.07
CA ALA A 148 13.03 -17.57 -11.07
C ALA A 148 13.06 -18.95 -11.73
N LYS A 149 14.06 -19.78 -11.39
CA LYS A 149 14.01 -21.22 -11.74
C LYS A 149 13.18 -22.02 -10.74
N ASP A 150 13.29 -21.72 -9.44
CA ASP A 150 12.50 -22.32 -8.32
C ASP A 150 12.52 -21.43 -7.04
N ALA A 151 12.87 -20.15 -7.17
CA ALA A 151 13.10 -19.21 -6.07
C ALA A 151 12.64 -17.79 -6.46
N ARG A 152 12.65 -16.82 -5.52
CA ARG A 152 12.32 -15.42 -5.85
C ARG A 152 13.21 -14.89 -6.98
N THR A 153 12.61 -14.05 -7.83
CA THR A 153 13.30 -13.33 -8.90
C THR A 153 14.50 -12.56 -8.35
N ALA A 154 15.65 -12.69 -9.01
CA ALA A 154 16.85 -11.96 -8.63
C ALA A 154 16.97 -10.70 -9.52
N PHE A 155 16.74 -9.53 -8.93
CA PHE A 155 16.96 -8.25 -9.61
C PHE A 155 18.45 -7.91 -9.64
N ILE A 156 18.91 -7.41 -10.78
CA ILE A 156 20.34 -7.15 -11.05
C ILE A 156 20.76 -5.78 -10.52
N ASP A 157 19.81 -4.86 -10.41
CA ASP A 157 20.01 -3.51 -9.91
C ASP A 157 18.89 -3.11 -8.94
N ASN A 158 18.97 -1.89 -8.42
CA ASN A 158 18.01 -1.35 -7.46
C ASN A 158 16.81 -0.66 -8.14
N THR A 159 16.49 -0.96 -9.40
CA THR A 159 15.38 -0.30 -10.13
C THR A 159 14.05 -0.44 -9.37
N VAL A 160 13.74 -1.65 -8.86
CA VAL A 160 12.52 -1.89 -8.08
C VAL A 160 12.50 -1.06 -6.80
N GLY A 161 13.63 -0.94 -6.10
CA GLY A 161 13.74 -0.10 -4.91
C GLY A 161 13.56 1.39 -5.20
N MET A 162 14.15 1.90 -6.29
CA MET A 162 13.95 3.29 -6.73
C MET A 162 12.50 3.55 -7.14
N ALA A 163 11.85 2.60 -7.81
CA ALA A 163 10.44 2.67 -8.14
C ALA A 163 9.58 2.77 -6.87
N THR A 164 9.86 1.95 -5.87
CA THR A 164 9.16 2.03 -4.58
C THR A 164 9.34 3.37 -3.88
N GLN A 165 10.57 3.90 -3.82
CA GLN A 165 10.82 5.20 -3.19
C GLN A 165 10.08 6.34 -3.90
N THR A 166 9.99 6.27 -5.22
CA THR A 166 9.24 7.21 -6.05
C THR A 166 7.73 7.12 -5.75
N LEU A 167 7.17 5.91 -5.71
CA LEU A 167 5.76 5.68 -5.37
C LEU A 167 5.43 6.08 -3.94
N SER A 168 6.32 5.82 -2.99
CA SER A 168 6.17 6.20 -1.59
C SER A 168 6.02 7.72 -1.44
N ALA A 169 6.89 8.46 -2.13
CA ALA A 169 6.80 9.92 -2.17
C ALA A 169 5.53 10.42 -2.87
N ALA A 170 5.09 9.76 -3.94
CA ALA A 170 3.86 10.12 -4.64
C ALA A 170 2.60 9.87 -3.79
N LEU A 171 2.55 8.76 -3.06
CA LEU A 171 1.36 8.31 -2.33
C LEU A 171 1.27 8.86 -0.91
N LEU A 172 2.37 9.32 -0.31
CA LEU A 172 2.37 9.73 1.10
C LEU A 172 1.31 10.80 1.44
N PRO A 173 1.09 11.86 0.62
CA PRO A 173 0.04 12.84 0.89
C PRO A 173 -1.39 12.30 0.79
N TYR A 174 -1.62 11.21 0.05
CA TYR A 174 -2.93 10.54 0.05
C TYR A 174 -3.29 10.01 1.44
N GLY A 175 -2.27 9.69 2.25
CA GLY A 175 -2.43 9.25 3.63
C GLY A 175 -2.95 10.31 4.59
N VAL A 176 -3.07 11.58 4.18
CA VAL A 176 -3.53 12.63 5.07
C VAL A 176 -4.95 12.33 5.58
N LYS A 177 -5.10 12.39 6.90
CA LYS A 177 -6.39 12.24 7.59
C LYS A 177 -7.33 13.36 7.17
N SER A 178 -8.61 13.06 7.13
CA SER A 178 -9.65 14.03 6.78
C SER A 178 -9.75 15.16 7.82
N ILE A 179 -9.29 14.90 9.05
CA ILE A 179 -9.15 15.88 10.12
C ILE A 179 -7.73 15.82 10.66
N VAL A 180 -7.10 16.99 10.76
CA VAL A 180 -5.73 17.18 11.23
C VAL A 180 -5.71 18.12 12.44
N MET A 181 -4.69 18.00 13.28
CA MET A 181 -4.54 18.82 14.48
C MET A 181 -3.54 19.95 14.24
N ILE A 182 -4.02 21.19 14.16
CA ILE A 182 -3.17 22.37 14.00
C ILE A 182 -3.29 23.22 15.27
N ASP A 183 -2.18 23.46 15.96
CA ASP A 183 -2.12 24.21 17.22
C ASP A 183 -3.13 23.71 18.28
N GLY A 184 -3.31 22.38 18.36
CA GLY A 184 -4.23 21.74 19.29
C GLY A 184 -5.71 21.84 18.90
N LYS A 185 -6.04 22.39 17.74
CA LYS A 185 -7.40 22.44 17.19
C LYS A 185 -7.57 21.41 16.08
N ALA A 186 -8.68 20.68 16.11
CA ALA A 186 -9.11 19.87 14.99
C ALA A 186 -9.55 20.77 13.83
N VAL A 187 -9.05 20.49 12.63
CA VAL A 187 -9.35 21.21 11.39
C VAL A 187 -9.55 20.19 10.27
N THR A 188 -10.49 20.42 9.37
CA THR A 188 -10.66 19.59 8.16
C THR A 188 -9.43 19.69 7.26
N LYS A 189 -9.12 18.66 6.48
CA LYS A 189 -7.96 18.69 5.57
C LYS A 189 -8.06 19.83 4.55
N GLU A 190 -9.27 20.11 4.07
CA GLU A 190 -9.55 21.16 3.08
C GLU A 190 -9.27 22.55 3.66
N ASP A 191 -9.71 22.82 4.89
CA ASP A 191 -9.45 24.09 5.57
C ASP A 191 -7.98 24.22 5.94
N ALA A 192 -7.34 23.12 6.36
CA ALA A 192 -5.92 23.08 6.64
C ALA A 192 -5.07 23.45 5.41
N VAL A 193 -5.39 22.90 4.23
CA VAL A 193 -4.73 23.27 2.96
C VAL A 193 -5.00 24.73 2.58
N ARG A 194 -6.21 25.23 2.79
CA ARG A 194 -6.60 26.62 2.51
C ARG A 194 -5.82 27.63 3.35
N VAL A 195 -5.63 27.31 4.63
CA VAL A 195 -4.83 28.13 5.56
C VAL A 195 -3.36 28.15 5.13
N LEU A 196 -2.78 26.98 4.80
CA LEU A 196 -1.38 26.90 4.36
C LEU A 196 -1.12 27.60 3.01
N SER A 197 -2.09 27.61 2.10
CA SER A 197 -1.97 28.28 0.80
C SER A 197 -2.17 29.79 0.84
N GLY A 198 -2.33 30.39 2.03
CA GLY A 198 -2.51 31.84 2.20
C GLY A 198 -3.80 32.39 1.59
N LYS A 199 -4.74 31.53 1.21
CA LYS A 199 -6.04 31.90 0.59
C LYS A 199 -7.13 32.23 1.62
N ALA A 200 -6.83 32.20 2.91
CA ALA A 200 -7.76 32.60 3.96
C ALA A 200 -7.97 34.13 3.95
N ARG A 201 -8.96 34.58 3.17
CA ARG A 201 -9.53 35.93 3.31
C ARG A 201 -10.60 35.90 4.40
N GLU A 202 -10.30 36.53 5.53
CA GLU A 202 -11.22 36.98 6.60
C GLU A 202 -12.18 35.99 7.31
N GLU A 203 -12.33 34.74 6.87
CA GLU A 203 -13.12 33.74 7.60
C GLU A 203 -12.21 32.88 8.49
N GLU A 204 -12.47 32.88 9.82
CA GLU A 204 -11.85 31.92 10.73
C GLU A 204 -12.13 30.50 10.24
N PRO A 205 -11.15 29.58 10.22
CA PRO A 205 -11.37 28.20 9.84
C PRO A 205 -12.51 27.62 10.67
N SER A 206 -13.52 27.08 10.00
CA SER A 206 -14.64 26.42 10.64
C SER A 206 -14.12 25.28 11.51
N LYS A 207 -14.44 25.30 12.80
CA LYS A 207 -14.21 24.14 13.65
C LYS A 207 -15.10 23.02 13.13
N PRO A 208 -14.55 21.82 12.81
CA PRO A 208 -15.38 20.69 12.43
C PRO A 208 -16.38 20.40 13.55
N THR A 209 -17.63 20.15 13.19
CA THR A 209 -18.65 19.76 14.16
C THR A 209 -18.36 18.36 14.70
N PRO A 210 -18.91 17.99 15.87
CA PRO A 210 -18.84 16.61 16.35
C PRO A 210 -19.31 15.59 15.31
N GLU A 211 -20.33 15.93 14.52
CA GLU A 211 -20.84 15.14 13.40
C GLU A 211 -19.82 15.02 12.25
N ASP A 212 -19.17 16.12 11.84
CA ASP A 212 -18.11 16.08 10.80
C ASP A 212 -16.92 15.24 11.24
N ILE A 213 -16.59 15.27 12.54
CA ILE A 213 -15.56 14.41 13.13
C ILE A 213 -15.97 12.95 13.00
N LEU A 214 -17.23 12.62 13.25
CA LEU A 214 -17.74 11.25 13.16
C LEU A 214 -17.83 10.75 11.72
N GLU A 215 -18.25 11.59 10.77
CA GLU A 215 -18.39 11.26 9.35
C GLU A 215 -17.03 11.16 8.66
N HIS A 216 -16.08 12.04 8.94
CA HIS A 216 -14.80 12.06 8.21
C HIS A 216 -13.68 11.26 8.89
N ASN A 217 -14.00 10.51 9.94
CA ASN A 217 -13.18 9.37 10.35
C ASN A 217 -13.06 8.37 9.19
N ALA A 218 -11.98 7.59 9.13
CA ALA A 218 -11.59 6.74 7.99
C ALA A 218 -12.58 5.59 7.62
N ALA A 219 -13.84 5.70 8.01
CA ALA A 219 -14.96 4.84 7.66
C ALA A 219 -16.20 5.57 7.08
N GLY A 220 -16.18 6.91 6.87
CA GLY A 220 -17.40 7.65 6.49
C GLY A 220 -17.22 8.73 5.42
N GLY A 221 -16.27 8.58 4.50
CA GLY A 221 -16.17 9.49 3.35
C GLY A 221 -17.32 9.28 2.36
N ASP A 222 -18.33 10.15 2.43
CA ASP A 222 -19.32 10.41 1.40
C ASP A 222 -18.60 10.90 0.12
N ALA A 223 -18.28 9.96 -0.78
CA ALA A 223 -18.15 10.30 -2.19
C ALA A 223 -19.58 10.56 -2.68
N GLY A 224 -19.97 11.84 -2.68
CA GLY A 224 -21.33 12.28 -2.96
C GLY A 224 -21.96 11.54 -4.12
N VAL A 225 -23.10 10.89 -3.84
CA VAL A 225 -23.95 10.25 -4.84
C VAL A 225 -24.42 11.32 -5.84
N PRO A 226 -24.02 11.25 -7.14
CA PRO A 226 -24.66 12.08 -8.15
C PRO A 226 -26.10 11.58 -8.29
N GLN A 227 -27.05 12.45 -8.00
CA GLN A 227 -28.46 12.21 -8.27
C GLN A 227 -28.64 11.86 -9.75
N ALA A 228 -29.33 10.74 -10.00
CA ALA A 228 -29.49 10.11 -11.30
C ALA A 228 -29.88 11.10 -12.41
N ALA A 229 -29.01 11.25 -13.40
CA ALA A 229 -29.40 11.70 -14.73
C ALA A 229 -29.67 10.45 -15.58
N GLU A 230 -30.92 10.31 -16.03
CA GLU A 230 -31.36 9.22 -16.91
C GLU A 230 -30.49 9.17 -18.18
N GLY A 231 -29.80 8.04 -18.39
CA GLY A 231 -29.01 7.77 -19.60
C GLY A 231 -27.56 7.30 -19.42
N ALA A 232 -27.07 7.08 -18.19
CA ALA A 232 -25.77 6.46 -17.91
C ALA A 232 -25.91 4.94 -17.64
N PRO A 233 -24.90 4.11 -17.98
CA PRO A 233 -24.96 2.66 -17.78
C PRO A 233 -25.05 2.30 -16.29
N GLU A 234 -25.89 1.32 -15.97
CA GLU A 234 -26.18 0.82 -14.62
C GLU A 234 -24.92 0.31 -13.88
N PRO A 235 -24.93 0.32 -12.54
CA PRO A 235 -23.87 -0.26 -11.73
C PRO A 235 -23.75 -1.76 -12.03
N GLU A 236 -22.52 -2.21 -12.23
CA GLU A 236 -22.19 -3.60 -12.54
C GLU A 236 -22.58 -4.51 -11.36
N ILE A 237 -23.72 -5.18 -11.51
CA ILE A 237 -24.12 -6.29 -10.66
C ILE A 237 -23.24 -7.47 -11.10
N LEU A 238 -22.31 -7.88 -10.24
CA LEU A 238 -21.41 -9.01 -10.51
C LEU A 238 -22.23 -10.29 -10.75
N HIS A 239 -22.10 -10.81 -11.97
CA HIS A 239 -22.65 -12.10 -12.36
C HIS A 239 -21.76 -13.24 -11.82
N PRO A 240 -22.32 -14.43 -11.56
CA PRO A 240 -21.63 -15.53 -10.87
C PRO A 240 -20.53 -16.25 -11.69
N ASP A 241 -20.00 -15.64 -12.75
CA ASP A 241 -18.93 -16.20 -13.57
C ASP A 241 -17.53 -15.60 -13.25
N ASP A 242 -17.43 -14.60 -12.36
CA ASP A 242 -16.15 -13.98 -11.95
C ASP A 242 -15.44 -14.70 -10.77
N VAL A 243 -15.86 -15.93 -10.46
CA VAL A 243 -15.42 -16.72 -9.29
C VAL A 243 -13.93 -17.11 -9.34
N GLU A 244 -13.22 -16.92 -10.45
CA GLU A 244 -11.80 -17.31 -10.58
C GLU A 244 -10.80 -16.25 -10.09
N ARG A 245 -11.21 -15.02 -9.72
CA ARG A 245 -10.25 -13.96 -9.32
C ARG A 245 -10.03 -13.78 -7.82
N ALA A 246 -10.78 -14.50 -6.98
CA ALA A 246 -10.71 -14.39 -5.52
C ALA A 246 -9.48 -15.09 -4.86
N ASP A 247 -8.72 -15.90 -5.59
CA ASP A 247 -7.90 -16.94 -4.95
C ASP A 247 -6.43 -16.58 -4.64
N THR A 248 -6.00 -15.31 -4.76
CA THR A 248 -4.54 -14.97 -4.67
C THR A 248 -4.09 -14.04 -3.53
N VAL A 249 -4.97 -13.51 -2.66
CA VAL A 249 -4.52 -12.71 -1.49
C VAL A 249 -4.38 -13.58 -0.25
N THR A 250 -3.20 -14.19 -0.04
CA THR A 250 -2.94 -15.03 1.15
C THR A 250 -2.55 -14.18 2.37
N VAL A 251 -3.49 -13.97 3.29
CA VAL A 251 -3.16 -13.52 4.65
C VAL A 251 -2.54 -14.68 5.43
N SER A 252 -1.35 -14.46 5.98
CA SER A 252 -0.62 -15.44 6.76
C SER A 252 -1.23 -15.60 8.16
N ARG A 253 -1.05 -16.79 8.76
CA ARG A 253 -1.45 -17.06 10.15
C ARG A 253 -0.80 -16.08 11.14
N GLY A 254 0.40 -15.58 10.84
CA GLY A 254 1.09 -14.59 11.66
C GLY A 254 0.37 -13.24 11.68
N GLU A 255 -0.16 -12.80 10.54
CA GLU A 255 -0.90 -11.53 10.42
C GLU A 255 -2.24 -11.55 11.15
N VAL A 256 -2.94 -12.69 11.13
CA VAL A 256 -4.17 -12.87 11.92
C VAL A 256 -3.86 -12.81 13.41
N GLU A 257 -2.79 -13.47 13.86
CA GLU A 257 -2.41 -13.48 15.27
C GLU A 257 -1.96 -12.09 15.75
N GLU A 258 -1.21 -11.36 14.91
CA GLU A 258 -0.86 -9.97 15.21
C GLU A 258 -2.11 -9.09 15.31
N ALA A 259 -3.06 -9.23 14.37
CA ALA A 259 -4.32 -8.49 14.40
C ALA A 259 -5.11 -8.77 15.68
N ARG A 260 -5.13 -10.02 16.17
CA ARG A 260 -5.75 -10.38 17.46
C ARG A 260 -5.07 -9.69 18.63
N VAL A 261 -3.74 -9.71 18.69
CA VAL A 261 -2.98 -9.05 19.77
C VAL A 261 -3.24 -7.55 19.77
N GLN A 262 -3.25 -6.92 18.60
CA GLN A 262 -3.53 -5.48 18.48
C GLN A 262 -4.95 -5.13 18.90
N ASN A 263 -5.93 -5.94 18.50
CA ASN A 263 -7.32 -5.77 18.89
C ASN A 263 -7.50 -5.89 20.41
N GLN A 264 -6.95 -6.96 21.01
CA GLN A 264 -7.00 -7.16 22.47
C GLN A 264 -6.37 -6.00 23.25
N ARG A 265 -5.27 -5.44 22.76
CA ARG A 265 -4.64 -4.25 23.37
C ARG A 265 -5.57 -3.04 23.31
N ALA A 266 -6.15 -2.75 22.15
CA ALA A 266 -7.09 -1.65 21.98
C ALA A 266 -8.34 -1.83 22.86
N GLU A 267 -8.92 -3.03 22.91
CA GLU A 267 -10.08 -3.32 23.77
C GLU A 267 -9.74 -3.18 25.27
N SER A 268 -8.53 -3.58 25.68
CA SER A 268 -8.08 -3.38 27.07
C SER A 268 -7.92 -1.89 27.38
N GLU A 269 -7.37 -1.13 26.45
CA GLU A 269 -7.13 0.30 26.61
C GLU A 269 -8.42 1.10 26.70
N ILE A 270 -9.38 0.90 25.79
CA ILE A 270 -10.67 1.59 25.84
C ILE A 270 -11.43 1.22 27.12
N THR A 271 -11.36 -0.03 27.57
CA THR A 271 -12.00 -0.47 28.80
C THR A 271 -11.42 0.25 30.02
N LYS A 272 -10.09 0.36 30.09
CA LYS A 272 -9.40 1.08 31.17
C LYS A 272 -9.71 2.57 31.13
N LEU A 273 -9.64 3.18 29.97
CA LEU A 273 -9.92 4.60 29.78
C LEU A 273 -11.35 4.93 30.18
N TRP A 274 -12.32 4.19 29.63
CA TRP A 274 -13.74 4.35 29.99
C TRP A 274 -13.95 4.20 31.49
N GLY A 275 -13.40 3.16 32.11
CA GLY A 275 -13.50 2.94 33.55
C GLY A 275 -12.80 4.00 34.42
N GLY A 276 -11.85 4.74 33.86
CA GLY A 276 -11.16 5.85 34.52
C GLY A 276 -11.82 7.22 34.36
N LEU A 277 -12.81 7.37 33.48
CA LEU A 277 -13.57 8.61 33.32
C LEU A 277 -14.41 8.93 34.57
N ASP A 278 -14.64 10.21 34.81
CA ASP A 278 -15.54 10.67 35.87
C ASP A 278 -16.94 10.08 35.69
N THR A 279 -17.60 9.75 36.80
CA THR A 279 -18.91 9.08 36.76
C THR A 279 -20.03 9.91 36.13
N ASP A 280 -19.96 11.24 36.18
CA ASP A 280 -20.97 12.09 35.54
C ASP A 280 -20.71 12.20 34.03
N VAL A 281 -19.45 12.26 33.62
CA VAL A 281 -19.03 12.13 32.21
C VAL A 281 -19.47 10.78 31.62
N GLN A 282 -19.26 9.68 32.36
CA GLN A 282 -19.72 8.36 31.93
C GLN A 282 -21.24 8.31 31.75
N LYS A 283 -22.03 8.91 32.65
CA LYS A 283 -23.49 8.96 32.54
C LYS A 283 -23.95 9.73 31.31
N GLU A 284 -23.28 10.83 30.99
CA GLU A 284 -23.58 11.63 29.80
C GLU A 284 -23.24 10.87 28.51
N LEU A 285 -22.09 10.19 28.48
CA LEU A 285 -21.60 9.51 27.29
C LEU A 285 -22.10 8.07 27.11
N VAL A 286 -22.78 7.46 28.09
CA VAL A 286 -23.14 6.02 28.03
C VAL A 286 -24.06 5.69 26.84
N GLY A 287 -24.95 6.61 26.47
CA GLY A 287 -25.81 6.44 25.30
C GLY A 287 -25.00 6.40 24.01
N GLU A 288 -24.06 7.34 23.89
CA GLU A 288 -23.14 7.44 22.76
C GLU A 288 -22.19 6.24 22.68
N GLN A 289 -21.62 5.81 23.81
CA GLN A 289 -20.73 4.65 23.89
C GLN A 289 -21.43 3.36 23.46
N ARG A 290 -22.72 3.19 23.79
CA ARG A 290 -23.52 2.05 23.34
C ARG A 290 -23.80 2.10 21.84
N LYS A 291 -24.16 3.28 21.32
CA LYS A 291 -24.42 3.48 19.89
C LYS A 291 -23.15 3.20 19.07
N TRP A 292 -22.03 3.78 19.47
CA TRP A 292 -20.72 3.52 18.87
C TRP A 292 -20.35 2.03 18.88
N ALA A 293 -20.58 1.32 19.99
CA ALA A 293 -20.28 -0.11 20.07
C ALA A 293 -21.15 -0.93 19.09
N GLN A 294 -22.42 -0.57 18.91
CA GLN A 294 -23.31 -1.22 17.94
C GLN A 294 -22.86 -0.94 16.49
N GLU A 295 -22.48 0.31 16.20
CA GLU A 295 -21.96 0.71 14.89
C GLU A 295 -20.66 -0.03 14.56
N LYS A 296 -19.72 -0.11 15.50
CA LYS A 296 -18.49 -0.90 15.35
C LYS A 296 -18.78 -2.34 14.96
N ILE A 297 -19.68 -3.01 15.71
CA ILE A 297 -20.06 -4.40 15.43
C ILE A 297 -20.64 -4.55 14.02
N SER A 298 -21.52 -3.63 13.61
CA SER A 298 -22.15 -3.66 12.30
C SER A 298 -21.13 -3.45 11.17
N ASN A 299 -20.34 -2.38 11.28
CA ASN A 299 -19.37 -1.98 10.26
C ASN A 299 -18.29 -3.04 10.07
N CYS A 300 -17.77 -3.59 11.16
CA CYS A 300 -16.69 -4.58 11.09
C CYS A 300 -17.19 -5.96 10.69
N ARG A 301 -18.47 -6.29 10.94
CA ARG A 301 -19.11 -7.45 10.33
C ARG A 301 -19.28 -7.29 8.83
N GLN A 302 -19.66 -6.09 8.36
CA GLN A 302 -19.79 -5.81 6.93
C GLN A 302 -18.45 -5.85 6.22
N ALA A 303 -17.39 -5.27 6.81
CA ALA A 303 -16.03 -5.35 6.28
C ALA A 303 -15.55 -6.80 6.12
N ALA A 304 -15.87 -7.66 7.09
CA ALA A 304 -15.54 -9.08 7.05
C ALA A 304 -16.36 -9.89 6.03
N ALA A 305 -17.57 -9.44 5.69
CA ALA A 305 -18.48 -10.14 4.78
C ALA A 305 -18.01 -10.08 3.31
N GLN A 306 -17.05 -9.22 3.00
CA GLN A 306 -16.45 -9.06 1.67
C GLN A 306 -15.32 -10.08 1.39
N ALA A 307 -14.97 -10.93 2.36
CA ALA A 307 -13.89 -11.89 2.21
C ALA A 307 -14.41 -13.30 1.91
N ASP A 308 -13.83 -13.92 0.88
CA ASP A 308 -14.16 -15.28 0.43
C ASP A 308 -13.57 -16.39 1.34
N ARG A 309 -12.64 -16.03 2.23
CA ARG A 309 -11.97 -16.95 3.15
C ARG A 309 -12.13 -16.54 4.60
N GLN A 310 -12.31 -17.51 5.48
CA GLN A 310 -12.59 -17.28 6.90
C GLN A 310 -11.44 -16.56 7.61
N GLU A 311 -10.19 -16.90 7.32
CA GLU A 311 -9.01 -16.27 7.91
C GLU A 311 -8.86 -14.82 7.46
N TYR A 312 -9.19 -14.54 6.20
CA TYR A 312 -9.16 -13.18 5.67
C TYR A 312 -10.31 -12.34 6.22
N ALA A 313 -11.51 -12.91 6.33
CA ALA A 313 -12.67 -12.29 6.98
C ALA A 313 -12.35 -11.93 8.44
N GLU A 314 -11.68 -12.84 9.17
CA GLU A 314 -11.25 -12.59 10.54
C GLU A 314 -10.24 -11.45 10.60
N TYR A 315 -9.24 -11.45 9.72
CA TYR A 315 -8.26 -10.38 9.64
C TYR A 315 -8.92 -9.01 9.39
N LEU A 316 -9.78 -8.90 8.37
CA LEU A 316 -10.49 -7.66 8.04
C LEU A 316 -11.37 -7.16 9.19
N LYS A 317 -12.06 -8.09 9.87
CA LYS A 317 -12.85 -7.77 11.05
C LYS A 317 -11.97 -7.16 12.16
N LEU A 318 -10.86 -7.82 12.49
CA LEU A 318 -9.96 -7.41 13.56
C LEU A 318 -9.29 -6.06 13.26
N GLN A 319 -8.92 -5.81 12.01
CA GLN A 319 -8.39 -4.51 11.58
C GLN A 319 -9.43 -3.40 11.75
N CYS A 320 -10.66 -3.62 11.27
CA CYS A 320 -11.75 -2.68 11.46
C CYS A 320 -12.04 -2.41 12.95
N ASP A 321 -12.20 -3.47 13.74
CA ASP A 321 -12.52 -3.35 15.18
C ASP A 321 -11.41 -2.58 15.90
N THR A 322 -10.14 -2.89 15.60
CA THR A 322 -8.97 -2.23 16.22
C THR A 322 -8.91 -0.75 15.86
N ARG A 323 -9.13 -0.40 14.59
CA ARG A 323 -9.13 0.99 14.13
C ARG A 323 -10.21 1.80 14.83
N MET A 324 -11.47 1.32 14.79
CA MET A 324 -12.59 2.02 15.43
C MET A 324 -12.41 2.15 16.95
N THR A 325 -11.84 1.13 17.61
CA THR A 325 -11.53 1.20 19.05
C THR A 325 -10.44 2.22 19.36
N ARG A 326 -9.36 2.31 18.56
CA ARG A 326 -8.30 3.33 18.73
C ARG A 326 -8.81 4.75 18.51
N GLU A 327 -9.66 4.96 17.53
CA GLU A 327 -10.33 6.25 17.28
C GLU A 327 -11.15 6.66 18.51
N ARG A 328 -11.96 5.72 19.03
CA ARG A 328 -12.78 5.98 20.22
C ARG A 328 -11.95 6.27 21.46
N ILE A 329 -10.80 5.62 21.63
CA ILE A 329 -9.85 5.93 22.70
C ILE A 329 -9.41 7.40 22.62
N GLN A 330 -9.05 7.90 21.43
CA GLN A 330 -8.65 9.32 21.30
C GLN A 330 -9.79 10.27 21.65
N TYR A 331 -11.02 9.96 21.23
CA TYR A 331 -12.20 10.72 21.60
C TYR A 331 -12.39 10.78 23.13
N LEU A 332 -12.36 9.61 23.79
CA LEU A 332 -12.58 9.53 25.24
C LEU A 332 -11.46 10.20 26.06
N ARG A 333 -10.22 10.28 25.54
CA ARG A 333 -9.12 11.02 26.18
C ARG A 333 -9.39 12.51 26.29
N GLY A 334 -10.24 13.08 25.43
CA GLY A 334 -10.70 14.47 25.56
C GLY A 334 -11.50 14.74 26.84
N TYR A 335 -11.97 13.68 27.50
CA TYR A 335 -12.76 13.75 28.74
C TYR A 335 -12.01 13.23 29.97
N SER A 336 -10.80 12.68 29.79
CA SER A 336 -9.93 12.33 30.92
C SER A 336 -9.15 13.57 31.36
N ILE A 337 -9.21 13.88 32.65
CA ILE A 337 -8.31 14.85 33.28
C ILE A 337 -7.13 14.04 33.82
N ASP A 338 -5.96 14.19 33.22
CA ASP A 338 -4.71 13.65 33.77
C ASP A 338 -4.28 14.41 35.04
#